data_AF-A0A661LF16-F1
#
_entry.id   AF-A0A661LF16-F1
#
_cell.length_a   1.000
_cell.length_b   1.000
_cell.length_c   1.000
_cell.angle_alpha   90.00
_cell.angle_beta   90.00
_cell.angle_gamma   90.00
#
_symmetry.space_group_name_H-M   'P 1'
#
loop_
_entity.id
_entity.type
_entity.pdbx_description
1 polymer ?
#
loop_
_entity_poly.entity_id
_entity_poly.type
_entity_poly.pdbx_seq_one_letter_code
_entity_poly.pdbx_strand_id
1 'polypeptide(L)'
;MNNPKIPETDSIQQLAHFWDTHDLTDFEDELEEVSDPVFERAPVMKIRLLPDEAEAVKQLAKSKGIPYPDLIREWVREKIQA
;
A
#
# COMPACT_ATOMS: atom_id res chain seq x y z
N MET A 1 -8.28 27.88 29.84
CA MET A 1 -9.21 27.23 28.89
C MET A 1 -8.69 25.82 28.70
N ASN A 2 -9.54 24.80 28.75
CA ASN A 2 -9.08 23.41 28.60
C ASN A 2 -8.74 23.17 27.13
N ASN A 3 -7.51 22.79 26.84
CA ASN A 3 -7.16 22.29 25.50
C ASN A 3 -7.77 20.90 25.35
N PRO A 4 -8.54 20.63 24.29
CA PRO A 4 -8.98 19.27 24.00
C PRO A 4 -7.74 18.41 23.71
N LYS A 5 -7.77 17.15 24.15
CA LYS A 5 -6.65 16.21 24.02
C LYS A 5 -7.03 15.00 23.19
N ILE A 6 -6.13 14.55 22.33
CA ILE A 6 -6.28 13.29 21.60
C ILE A 6 -6.20 12.12 22.61
N PRO A 7 -7.13 11.15 22.58
CA PRO A 7 -7.14 10.05 23.53
C PRO A 7 -5.95 9.08 23.31
N GLU A 8 -5.24 8.74 24.38
CA GLU A 8 -4.23 7.68 24.36
C GLU A 8 -4.91 6.29 24.35
N THR A 9 -4.94 5.64 23.19
CA THR A 9 -5.55 4.31 23.03
C THR A 9 -4.96 3.55 21.85
N ASP A 10 -4.86 2.22 21.99
CA ASP A 10 -4.46 1.31 20.90
C ASP A 10 -5.67 0.78 20.11
N SER A 11 -6.90 1.21 20.44
CA SER A 11 -8.12 0.75 19.78
C SER A 11 -8.44 1.57 18.53
N ILE A 12 -8.30 0.94 17.36
CA ILE A 12 -8.70 1.52 16.07
C ILE A 12 -10.17 1.97 16.08
N GLN A 13 -11.05 1.17 16.68
CA GLN A 13 -12.49 1.47 16.74
C GLN A 13 -12.78 2.73 17.56
N GLN A 14 -12.04 2.92 18.66
CA GLN A 14 -12.20 4.08 19.52
C GLN A 14 -11.70 5.35 18.82
N LEU A 15 -10.54 5.29 18.16
CA LEU A 15 -10.00 6.40 17.37
C LEU A 15 -10.92 6.77 16.21
N ALA A 16 -11.49 5.79 15.51
CA ALA A 16 -12.46 6.05 14.45
C ALA A 16 -13.69 6.80 14.97
N HIS A 17 -14.30 6.32 16.06
CA HIS A 17 -15.45 7.00 16.67
C HIS A 17 -15.13 8.41 17.18
N PHE A 18 -13.91 8.61 17.70
CA PHE A 18 -13.45 9.92 18.13
C PHE A 18 -13.40 10.91 16.96
N TRP A 19 -12.74 10.55 15.85
CA TRP A 19 -12.64 11.41 14.67
C TRP A 19 -13.96 11.56 13.91
N ASP A 20 -14.90 10.62 14.03
CA ASP A 20 -16.26 10.78 13.48
C ASP A 20 -17.08 11.87 14.20
N THR A 21 -16.71 12.19 15.45
CA THR A 21 -17.50 13.06 16.33
C THR A 21 -16.81 14.38 16.69
N HIS A 22 -15.53 14.54 16.35
CA HIS A 22 -14.73 15.72 16.66
C HIS A 22 -14.17 16.36 15.40
N ASP A 23 -14.05 17.69 15.38
CA ASP A 23 -13.37 18.40 14.29
C ASP A 23 -11.86 18.27 14.46
N LEU A 24 -11.15 18.04 13.36
CA LEU A 24 -9.69 17.96 13.33
C LEU A 24 -9.04 19.29 13.73
N THR A 25 -9.65 20.43 13.36
CA THR A 25 -9.08 21.76 13.62
C THR A 25 -9.01 22.10 15.10
N ASP A 26 -9.80 21.42 15.93
CA ASP A 26 -9.79 21.63 17.39
C ASP A 26 -8.51 21.11 18.06
N PHE A 27 -7.70 20.32 17.34
CA PHE A 27 -6.49 19.68 17.86
C PHE A 27 -5.20 20.13 17.17
N GLU A 28 -5.21 21.26 16.45
CA GLU A 28 -4.04 21.76 15.70
C GLU A 28 -2.75 21.82 16.54
N ASP A 29 -2.84 22.20 17.81
CA ASP A 29 -1.69 22.27 18.73
C ASP A 29 -1.10 20.90 19.13
N GLU A 30 -1.84 19.80 18.92
CA GLU A 30 -1.41 18.43 19.22
C GLU A 30 -1.03 17.63 17.96
N LEU A 31 -1.24 18.18 16.76
CA LEU A 31 -0.94 17.53 15.49
C LEU A 31 0.43 17.96 14.96
N GLU A 32 1.19 16.99 14.46
CA GLU A 32 2.45 17.25 13.76
C GLU A 32 2.30 16.91 12.27
N GLU A 33 2.81 17.77 11.40
CA GLU A 33 2.84 17.50 9.96
C GLU A 33 3.80 16.35 9.66
N VAL A 34 3.29 15.28 9.05
CA VAL A 34 4.11 14.17 8.58
C VAL A 34 4.66 14.50 7.19
N SER A 35 5.95 14.82 7.12
CA SER A 35 6.63 15.14 5.85
C SER A 35 6.95 13.92 5.00
N ASP A 36 7.05 12.74 5.62
CA ASP A 36 7.38 11.49 4.94
C ASP A 36 6.12 10.81 4.39
N PRO A 37 6.20 10.17 3.22
CA PRO A 37 5.07 9.46 2.65
C PRO A 37 4.69 8.24 3.51
N VAL A 38 3.59 8.33 4.25
CA VAL A 38 3.05 7.22 5.05
C VAL A 38 2.49 6.10 4.16
N PHE A 39 2.02 6.44 2.96
CA PHE A 39 1.51 5.50 1.97
C PHE A 39 2.46 5.41 0.77
N GLU A 40 3.50 4.60 0.89
CA GLU A 40 4.37 4.29 -0.24
C GLU A 40 3.68 3.28 -1.18
N ARG A 41 3.46 3.71 -2.43
CA ARG A 41 3.10 2.75 -3.48
C ARG A 41 4.32 1.90 -3.78
N ALA A 42 4.15 0.58 -3.75
CA ALA A 42 5.21 -0.34 -4.16
C ALA A 42 5.80 0.07 -5.52
N PRO A 43 7.13 0.05 -5.69
CA PRO A 43 7.77 0.48 -6.93
C PRO A 43 7.26 -0.36 -8.11
N VAL A 44 6.71 0.30 -9.12
CA VAL A 44 6.20 -0.34 -10.33
C VAL A 44 7.25 -0.26 -11.43
N MET A 45 7.73 -1.42 -11.89
CA MET A 45 8.63 -1.51 -13.05
C MET A 45 7.82 -1.82 -14.31
N LYS A 46 8.04 -1.03 -15.38
CA LYS A 46 7.47 -1.31 -16.71
C LYS A 46 8.53 -1.98 -17.57
N ILE A 47 8.26 -3.21 -18.01
CA ILE A 47 9.14 -3.97 -18.91
C ILE A 47 8.50 -3.99 -20.30
N ARG A 48 9.28 -3.69 -21.34
CA ARG A 48 8.82 -3.85 -22.72
C ARG A 48 9.04 -5.31 -23.12
N LEU A 49 7.98 -5.95 -23.56
CA LEU A 49 7.99 -7.29 -24.14
C LEU A 49 7.50 -7.17 -25.58
N LEU A 50 7.98 -8.07 -26.44
CA LEU A 50 7.37 -8.25 -27.75
C LEU A 50 5.93 -8.77 -27.61
N PRO A 51 5.04 -8.55 -28.59
CA PRO A 51 3.64 -8.95 -28.48
C PRO A 51 3.44 -10.46 -28.25
N ASP A 52 4.27 -11.28 -28.89
CA ASP A 52 4.29 -12.74 -28.76
C ASP A 52 4.81 -13.20 -27.39
N GLU A 53 5.86 -12.57 -26.87
CA GLU A 53 6.36 -12.81 -25.51
C GLU A 53 5.29 -12.50 -24.46
N ALA A 54 4.64 -11.32 -24.57
CA ALA A 54 3.60 -10.91 -23.64
C ALA A 54 2.41 -11.87 -23.64
N GLU A 55 2.03 -12.39 -24.82
CA GLU A 55 0.95 -13.37 -24.93
C GLU A 55 1.36 -14.73 -24.35
N ALA A 56 2.58 -15.19 -24.62
CA ALA A 56 3.11 -16.44 -24.06
C ALA A 56 3.10 -16.42 -22.52
N VAL A 57 3.51 -15.31 -21.90
CA VAL A 57 3.47 -15.14 -20.44
C VAL A 57 2.03 -15.22 -19.92
N LYS A 58 1.07 -14.55 -20.57
CA LYS A 58 -0.34 -14.59 -20.17
C LYS A 58 -0.92 -16.00 -20.25
N GLN A 59 -0.65 -16.73 -21.32
CA GLN A 59 -1.14 -18.09 -21.50
C GLN A 59 -0.54 -19.04 -20.46
N LEU A 60 0.76 -18.89 -20.16
CA LEU A 60 1.43 -19.70 -19.15
C LEU A 60 0.93 -19.40 -17.72
N ALA A 61 0.69 -18.12 -17.41
CA ALA A 61 0.10 -17.74 -16.13
C ALA A 61 -1.33 -18.30 -15.98
N LYS A 62 -2.12 -18.21 -17.06
CA LYS A 62 -3.47 -18.76 -17.11
C LYS A 62 -3.50 -20.28 -16.92
N SER A 63 -2.59 -21.04 -17.55
CA SER A 63 -2.52 -22.49 -17.37
C SER A 63 -2.10 -22.90 -15.95
N LYS A 64 -1.34 -22.04 -15.26
CA LYS A 64 -0.97 -22.17 -13.85
C LYS A 64 -2.04 -21.66 -12.87
N GLY A 65 -3.09 -21.00 -13.37
CA GLY A 65 -4.16 -20.43 -12.54
C GLY A 65 -3.71 -19.21 -11.70
N ILE A 66 -2.63 -18.53 -12.09
CA ILE A 66 -2.09 -17.38 -11.36
C ILE A 66 -2.11 -16.12 -12.24
N PRO A 67 -2.13 -14.91 -11.64
CA PRO A 67 -1.93 -13.67 -12.36
C PRO A 67 -0.57 -13.62 -13.06
N TYR A 68 -0.51 -13.06 -14.27
CA TYR A 68 0.76 -12.93 -15.01
C TYR A 68 1.83 -12.09 -14.31
N PRO A 69 1.52 -11.03 -13.51
CA PRO A 69 2.56 -10.32 -12.77
C PRO A 69 3.23 -11.21 -11.71
N ASP A 70 2.47 -12.14 -11.11
CA ASP A 70 2.99 -13.04 -10.08
C ASP A 70 3.96 -14.06 -10.68
N LEU A 71 3.62 -14.62 -11.85
CA LEU A 71 4.53 -15.49 -12.60
C LEU A 71 5.86 -14.80 -12.94
N ILE A 72 5.81 -13.55 -13.42
CA ILE A 72 7.01 -12.77 -13.73
C ILE A 72 7.83 -12.53 -12.46
N ARG A 73 7.17 -12.21 -11.34
CA ARG A 73 7.82 -12.00 -10.05
C ARG A 73 8.51 -13.28 -9.54
N GLU A 74 7.92 -14.45 -9.74
CA GLU A 74 8.54 -15.73 -9.42
C GLU A 74 9.83 -15.93 -10.21
N TRP A 75 9.81 -15.76 -11.54
CA TRP A 75 11.02 -15.90 -12.36
C TRP A 75 12.12 -14.91 -11.99
N VAL A 76 11.77 -13.66 -11.70
CA VAL A 76 12.74 -12.65 -11.24
C VAL A 76 13.39 -13.11 -9.92
N ARG A 77 12.59 -13.63 -8.98
CA ARG A 77 13.11 -14.15 -7.70
C ARG A 77 14.02 -15.36 -7.90
N GLU A 78 13.63 -16.31 -8.75
CA GLU A 78 14.45 -17.47 -9.09
C GLU A 78 15.83 -17.06 -9.64
N LYS A 79 15.89 -16.01 -10.47
CA LYS A 79 17.16 -15.52 -11.06
C LYS A 79 18.00 -14.67 -10.13
N ILE A 80 17.41 -14.01 -9.14
CA ILE A 80 18.15 -13.21 -8.14
C ILE A 80 18.71 -14.11 -7.03
N GLN A 81 18.01 -15.20 -6.69
CA GLN A 81 18.42 -16.13 -5.64
C GLN A 81 19.36 -17.25 -6.12
N ALA A 82 19.62 -17.31 -7.42
CA ALA A 82 20.54 -18.25 -8.05
C ALA A 82 21.99 -17.74 -8.12
#